data_AF-A0A074VD06-F1
#
_entry.id   AF-A0A074VD06-F1
#
_cell.length_a   1.000
_cell.length_b   1.000
_cell.length_c   1.000
_cell.angle_alpha   90.00
_cell.angle_beta   90.00
_cell.angle_gamma   90.00
#
_symmetry.space_group_name_H-M   'P 1'
#
loop_
_entity.id
_entity.type
_entity.pdbx_description
1 polymer ?
#
loop_
_entity_poly.entity_id
_entity_poly.type
_entity_poly.pdbx_seq_one_letter_code
_entity_poly.pdbx_strand_id
1 'polypeptide(L)'
;MKYISTRGQTAPKSFSQALMAGLADDGGLLLPQSYPHIDTFALHEWRSLSYAELAMQIISLFATDIPKADLQKIVNKTYTKEIFGSNEITPVRTLHDGILIEGLSNGPTLAFKDMAMQLLGNLFEYVLERENRFLNIIGATSGDTGSAAEYALRGKKRVNVFMLSPYGKMSDFQRAQMYSLKDNNIFNIAVKGMFDDCQDIVKALQNDHAFKAHYHLSTVNSINWGRIVAQVVYYFKGYFAATSTNEQKVSFCVPSGNFGNVLAGHIARSMGLPIHRLIVATNENDVLNEFFNTGHYRPRDAAHTFVTSSPSMDISKASNFERFVYDLLDHDGSHVQKLWQQVAAGNGFDLSHMLNKIQHQYGFAAGKSTHADRLQTIAQVYQEDNE
;
A
#
# COMPACT_ATOMS: atom_id res chain seq x y z
N MET A 1 -13.63 -16.25 -3.36
CA MET A 1 -13.55 -14.80 -3.54
C MET A 1 -13.35 -14.46 -5.02
N LYS A 2 -13.99 -13.39 -5.51
CA LYS A 2 -13.79 -12.84 -6.86
C LYS A 2 -13.45 -11.35 -6.76
N TYR A 3 -12.72 -10.86 -7.75
CA TYR A 3 -12.22 -9.49 -7.82
C TYR A 3 -12.82 -8.77 -9.02
N ILE A 4 -13.41 -7.62 -8.78
CA ILE A 4 -14.07 -6.77 -9.78
C ILE A 4 -13.31 -5.45 -9.94
N SER A 5 -13.59 -4.70 -11.00
CA SER A 5 -13.03 -3.36 -11.19
C SER A 5 -13.91 -2.30 -10.52
N THR A 6 -13.28 -1.27 -9.94
CA THR A 6 -13.95 -0.04 -9.48
C THR A 6 -14.74 0.68 -10.58
N ARG A 7 -14.51 0.37 -11.86
CA ARG A 7 -15.23 0.98 -13.00
C ARG A 7 -16.26 0.04 -13.64
N GLY A 8 -16.39 -1.18 -13.12
CA GLY A 8 -17.47 -2.11 -13.45
C GLY A 8 -17.45 -2.75 -14.84
N GLN A 9 -16.43 -2.52 -15.66
CA GLN A 9 -16.39 -2.99 -17.07
C GLN A 9 -15.42 -4.16 -17.29
N THR A 10 -14.97 -4.81 -16.22
CA THR A 10 -14.01 -5.92 -16.28
C THR A 10 -14.62 -7.20 -15.71
N ALA A 11 -14.41 -8.32 -16.40
CA ALA A 11 -14.86 -9.63 -15.94
C ALA A 11 -14.23 -10.01 -14.58
N PRO A 12 -14.97 -10.67 -13.65
CA PRO A 12 -14.43 -11.01 -12.35
C PRO A 12 -13.20 -11.92 -12.41
N LYS A 13 -12.14 -11.55 -11.68
CA LYS A 13 -10.86 -12.26 -11.63
C LYS A 13 -10.70 -13.05 -10.30
N SER A 14 -9.88 -14.09 -10.30
CA SER A 14 -9.39 -14.77 -9.07
C SER A 14 -8.35 -13.91 -8.33
N PHE A 15 -7.93 -14.29 -7.12
CA PHE A 15 -6.87 -13.55 -6.41
C PHE A 15 -5.57 -13.61 -7.19
N SER A 16 -5.16 -14.78 -7.69
CA SER A 16 -3.92 -14.91 -8.48
C SER A 16 -3.97 -14.04 -9.73
N GLN A 17 -5.11 -13.96 -10.41
CA GLN A 17 -5.28 -13.07 -11.57
C GLN A 17 -5.24 -11.59 -11.16
N ALA A 18 -5.88 -11.20 -10.06
CA ALA A 18 -5.84 -9.82 -9.57
C ALA A 18 -4.45 -9.40 -9.10
N LEU A 19 -3.71 -10.32 -8.49
CA LEU A 19 -2.30 -10.17 -8.12
C LEU A 19 -1.44 -9.86 -9.35
N MET A 20 -1.67 -10.55 -10.47
CA MET A 20 -0.88 -10.43 -11.69
C MET A 20 -1.31 -9.26 -12.61
N ALA A 21 -2.57 -8.81 -12.53
CA ALA A 21 -3.13 -7.84 -13.48
C ALA A 21 -2.64 -6.39 -13.27
N GLY A 22 -2.33 -5.99 -12.04
CA GLY A 22 -2.02 -4.59 -11.72
C GLY A 22 -3.26 -3.69 -11.84
N LEU A 23 -3.52 -3.15 -13.04
CA LEU A 23 -4.75 -2.43 -13.39
C LEU A 23 -5.81 -3.39 -13.95
N ALA A 24 -7.08 -3.03 -13.83
CA ALA A 24 -8.15 -3.69 -14.57
C ALA A 24 -8.11 -3.26 -16.05
N ASP A 25 -8.77 -4.04 -16.91
CA ASP A 25 -8.75 -3.82 -18.36
C ASP A 25 -9.46 -2.51 -18.76
N ASP A 26 -10.37 -2.01 -17.92
CA ASP A 26 -11.06 -0.72 -18.04
C ASP A 26 -10.32 0.47 -17.38
N GLY A 27 -9.07 0.24 -16.94
CA GLY A 27 -8.22 1.21 -16.26
C GLY A 27 -8.61 1.50 -14.81
N GLY A 28 -9.63 0.81 -14.27
CA GLY A 28 -9.98 0.85 -12.85
C GLY A 28 -9.07 -0.03 -11.99
N LEU A 29 -9.37 -0.06 -10.69
CA LEU A 29 -8.61 -0.84 -9.71
C LEU A 29 -9.38 -2.09 -9.31
N LEU A 30 -8.66 -3.22 -9.16
CA LEU A 30 -9.28 -4.46 -8.72
C LEU A 30 -9.50 -4.46 -7.20
N LEU A 31 -10.67 -4.88 -6.76
CA LEU A 31 -11.03 -5.06 -5.34
C LEU A 31 -11.99 -6.25 -5.18
N PRO A 32 -12.13 -6.85 -3.99
CA PRO A 32 -12.96 -8.02 -3.80
C PRO A 32 -14.43 -7.62 -3.97
N GLN A 33 -15.24 -8.53 -4.49
CA GLN A 33 -16.68 -8.29 -4.67
C GLN A 33 -17.41 -8.03 -3.34
N SER A 34 -16.85 -8.49 -2.23
CA SER A 34 -17.27 -8.14 -0.87
C SER A 34 -16.11 -8.26 0.11
N TYR A 35 -16.14 -7.49 1.20
CA TYR A 35 -15.21 -7.68 2.30
C TYR A 35 -15.68 -8.83 3.21
N PRO A 36 -14.80 -9.78 3.56
CA PRO A 36 -15.13 -10.82 4.54
C PRO A 36 -15.50 -10.20 5.90
N HIS A 37 -16.52 -10.75 6.56
CA HIS A 37 -16.87 -10.32 7.92
C HIS A 37 -16.21 -11.23 8.97
N ILE A 38 -15.65 -10.63 10.00
CA ILE A 38 -15.04 -11.29 11.16
C ILE A 38 -15.97 -11.09 12.35
N ASP A 39 -16.50 -12.19 12.87
CA ASP A 39 -17.35 -12.16 14.05
C ASP A 39 -16.52 -12.00 15.34
N THR A 40 -17.23 -11.78 16.45
CA THR A 40 -16.62 -11.56 17.77
C THR A 40 -15.86 -12.78 18.28
N PHE A 41 -16.27 -13.98 17.90
CA PHE A 41 -15.61 -15.23 18.28
C PHE A 41 -14.26 -15.37 17.58
N ALA A 42 -14.22 -15.20 16.26
CA ALA A 42 -12.98 -15.19 15.49
C ALA A 42 -12.04 -14.08 15.98
N LEU A 43 -12.56 -12.87 16.23
CA LEU A 43 -11.76 -11.77 16.75
C LEU A 43 -11.16 -12.06 18.13
N HIS A 44 -11.85 -12.81 18.98
CA HIS A 44 -11.32 -13.28 20.27
C HIS A 44 -10.17 -14.26 20.08
N GLU A 45 -10.37 -15.30 19.26
CA GLU A 45 -9.35 -16.31 18.98
C GLU A 45 -8.09 -15.70 18.35
N TRP A 46 -8.25 -14.70 17.48
CA TRP A 46 -7.16 -14.09 16.74
C TRP A 46 -6.23 -13.23 17.61
N ARG A 47 -6.68 -12.81 18.80
CA ARG A 47 -5.89 -11.96 19.72
C ARG A 47 -4.58 -12.62 20.16
N SER A 48 -4.57 -13.94 20.32
CA SER A 48 -3.41 -14.70 20.81
C SER A 48 -2.42 -15.10 19.71
N LEU A 49 -2.78 -14.87 18.43
CA LEU A 49 -1.98 -15.33 17.29
C LEU A 49 -0.68 -14.53 17.12
N SER A 50 0.36 -15.24 16.70
CA SER A 50 1.55 -14.61 16.11
C SER A 50 1.19 -13.85 14.84
N TYR A 51 2.09 -12.97 14.38
CA TYR A 51 1.84 -12.21 13.14
C TYR A 51 1.60 -13.13 11.94
N ALA A 52 2.39 -14.18 11.79
CA ALA A 52 2.27 -15.13 10.68
C ALA A 52 0.95 -15.93 10.74
N GLU A 53 0.52 -16.37 11.93
CA GLU A 53 -0.77 -17.05 12.08
C GLU A 53 -1.94 -16.12 11.77
N LEU A 54 -1.91 -14.87 12.26
CA LEU A 54 -2.92 -13.87 11.97
C LEU A 54 -2.95 -13.51 10.47
N ALA A 55 -1.79 -13.36 9.85
CA ALA A 55 -1.65 -13.13 8.42
C ALA A 55 -2.28 -14.29 7.63
N MET A 56 -2.07 -15.54 8.03
CA MET A 56 -2.71 -16.69 7.40
C MET A 56 -4.24 -16.60 7.50
N GLN A 57 -4.79 -16.29 8.68
CA GLN A 57 -6.24 -16.17 8.85
C GLN A 57 -6.82 -15.12 7.91
N ILE A 58 -6.27 -13.89 7.93
CA ILE A 58 -6.76 -12.76 7.14
C ILE A 58 -6.57 -12.97 5.65
N ILE A 59 -5.34 -13.29 5.20
CA ILE A 59 -5.01 -13.39 3.77
C ILE A 59 -5.80 -14.54 3.12
N SER A 60 -6.05 -15.64 3.83
CA SER A 60 -6.79 -16.79 3.28
C SER A 60 -8.24 -16.47 2.92
N LEU A 61 -8.86 -15.45 3.55
CA LEU A 61 -10.20 -14.98 3.21
C LEU A 61 -10.25 -14.28 1.83
N PHE A 62 -9.11 -13.70 1.42
CA PHE A 62 -8.96 -13.01 0.15
C PHE A 62 -8.38 -13.92 -0.94
N ALA A 63 -7.40 -14.76 -0.60
CA ALA A 63 -6.63 -15.60 -1.51
C ALA A 63 -7.21 -17.02 -1.67
N THR A 64 -8.50 -17.12 -1.99
CA THR A 64 -9.24 -18.40 -1.96
C THR A 64 -8.86 -19.41 -3.06
N ASP A 65 -8.09 -19.00 -4.07
CA ASP A 65 -7.59 -19.85 -5.17
C ASP A 65 -6.13 -20.33 -4.97
N ILE A 66 -5.57 -20.11 -3.77
CA ILE A 66 -4.29 -20.68 -3.33
C ILE A 66 -4.60 -21.76 -2.27
N PRO A 67 -4.11 -23.00 -2.40
CA PRO A 67 -4.27 -24.03 -1.37
C PRO A 67 -3.74 -23.54 -0.01
N LYS A 68 -4.49 -23.79 1.06
CA LYS A 68 -4.14 -23.31 2.41
C LYS A 68 -2.72 -23.72 2.84
N ALA A 69 -2.32 -24.95 2.53
CA ALA A 69 -0.98 -25.46 2.88
C ALA A 69 0.14 -24.67 2.19
N ASP A 70 -0.07 -24.22 0.96
CA ASP A 70 0.93 -23.44 0.23
C ASP A 70 0.94 -21.99 0.67
N LEU A 71 -0.24 -21.41 0.93
CA LEU A 71 -0.34 -20.07 1.51
C LEU A 71 0.34 -20.01 2.90
N GLN A 72 0.16 -21.03 3.74
CA GLN A 72 0.83 -21.10 5.04
C GLN A 72 2.35 -21.11 4.90
N LYS A 73 2.91 -21.88 3.95
CA LYS A 73 4.36 -21.88 3.67
C LYS A 73 4.83 -20.49 3.24
N ILE A 74 4.08 -19.82 2.37
CA ILE A 74 4.38 -18.47 1.88
C ILE A 74 4.40 -17.47 3.03
N VAL A 75 3.37 -17.46 3.88
CA VAL A 75 3.26 -16.56 5.02
C VAL A 75 4.37 -16.80 6.05
N ASN A 76 4.65 -18.07 6.39
CA ASN A 76 5.73 -18.44 7.32
C ASN A 76 7.13 -18.12 6.79
N LYS A 77 7.33 -18.19 5.47
CA LYS A 77 8.58 -17.74 4.82
C LYS A 77 8.71 -16.22 4.80
N THR A 78 7.60 -15.51 4.85
CA THR A 78 7.55 -14.05 4.71
C THR A 78 7.82 -13.33 6.02
N TYR A 79 7.06 -13.64 7.06
CA TYR A 79 7.05 -12.86 8.30
C TYR A 79 7.84 -13.59 9.39
N THR A 80 9.16 -13.42 9.35
CA THR A 80 10.07 -14.03 10.32
C THR A 80 10.87 -12.99 11.09
N LYS A 81 11.38 -13.38 12.26
CA LYS A 81 12.27 -12.56 13.07
C LYS A 81 13.55 -12.17 12.32
N GLU A 82 14.07 -13.04 11.46
CA GLU A 82 15.29 -12.77 10.70
C GLU A 82 15.09 -11.66 9.67
N ILE A 83 13.89 -11.54 9.11
CA ILE A 83 13.56 -10.53 8.09
C ILE A 83 13.13 -9.20 8.75
N PHE A 84 12.40 -9.27 9.87
CA PHE A 84 11.77 -8.11 10.51
C PHE A 84 12.35 -7.75 11.89
N GLY A 85 13.47 -8.37 12.29
CA GLY A 85 14.19 -8.09 13.53
C GLY A 85 13.55 -8.62 14.83
N SER A 86 12.23 -8.86 14.85
CA SER A 86 11.52 -9.32 16.06
C SER A 86 10.42 -10.35 15.74
N ASN A 87 10.01 -11.14 16.75
CA ASN A 87 8.87 -12.07 16.61
C ASN A 87 7.52 -11.34 16.53
N GLU A 88 7.46 -10.10 16.98
CA GLU A 88 6.25 -9.28 16.90
C GLU A 88 5.98 -8.84 15.46
N ILE A 89 7.03 -8.73 14.63
CA ILE A 89 7.05 -8.20 13.26
C ILE A 89 6.70 -6.70 13.22
N THR A 90 5.56 -6.33 13.82
CA THR A 90 5.05 -4.96 13.97
C THR A 90 4.83 -4.61 15.45
N PRO A 91 5.91 -4.41 16.23
CA PRO A 91 5.81 -4.09 17.65
C PRO A 91 5.07 -2.76 17.86
N VAL A 92 4.30 -2.66 18.93
CA VAL A 92 3.65 -1.41 19.35
C VAL A 92 4.32 -0.92 20.62
N ARG A 93 4.74 0.34 20.62
CA ARG A 93 5.30 1.00 21.80
C ARG A 93 4.47 2.21 22.19
N THR A 94 4.56 2.60 23.46
CA THR A 94 3.80 3.71 24.03
C THR A 94 4.74 4.88 24.30
N LEU A 95 4.42 6.06 23.79
CA LEU A 95 5.05 7.32 24.16
C LEU A 95 4.56 7.78 25.54
N HIS A 96 5.27 8.72 26.16
CA HIS A 96 5.02 9.21 27.50
C HIS A 96 3.61 9.82 27.68
N ASP A 97 3.04 10.38 26.60
CA ASP A 97 1.70 10.97 26.56
C ASP A 97 0.57 9.95 26.32
N GLY A 98 0.92 8.67 26.19
CA GLY A 98 -0.01 7.57 25.95
C GLY A 98 -0.31 7.29 24.48
N ILE A 99 0.27 8.05 23.53
CA ILE A 99 0.18 7.72 22.11
C ILE A 99 0.95 6.43 21.82
N LEU A 100 0.37 5.57 21.00
CA LEU A 100 0.99 4.32 20.58
C LEU A 100 1.61 4.47 19.18
N ILE A 101 2.84 4.00 19.02
CA ILE A 101 3.54 3.93 17.74
C ILE A 101 3.69 2.47 17.31
N GLU A 102 3.06 2.12 16.21
CA GLU A 102 3.21 0.82 15.56
C GLU A 102 4.44 0.82 14.63
N GLY A 103 5.43 0.01 14.97
CA GLY A 103 6.68 -0.12 14.24
C GLY A 103 6.53 -0.95 12.98
N LEU A 104 6.35 -0.30 11.82
CA LEU A 104 6.23 -0.97 10.53
C LEU A 104 7.53 -1.00 9.71
N SER A 105 8.58 -0.35 10.20
CA SER A 105 9.83 -0.10 9.47
C SER A 105 10.98 -0.99 9.93
N ASN A 106 10.70 -2.22 10.35
CA ASN A 106 11.71 -3.17 10.86
C ASN A 106 12.18 -4.18 9.80
N GLY A 107 11.59 -4.12 8.61
CA GLY A 107 11.93 -4.99 7.49
C GLY A 107 13.29 -4.65 6.87
N PRO A 108 13.68 -5.40 5.83
CA PRO A 108 15.02 -5.33 5.25
C PRO A 108 15.39 -3.96 4.64
N THR A 109 14.41 -3.10 4.38
CA THR A 109 14.64 -1.77 3.79
C THR A 109 14.32 -0.62 4.75
N LEU A 110 13.95 -0.94 5.99
CA LEU A 110 13.58 0.02 7.03
C LEU A 110 12.38 0.90 6.65
N ALA A 111 11.41 0.33 5.93
CA ALA A 111 10.19 1.02 5.54
C ALA A 111 8.96 0.11 5.57
N PHE A 112 7.79 0.66 5.92
CA PHE A 112 6.52 -0.09 5.96
C PHE A 112 6.14 -0.83 4.68
N LYS A 113 6.74 -0.45 3.53
CA LYS A 113 6.51 -1.11 2.25
C LYS A 113 6.96 -2.58 2.30
N ASP A 114 7.93 -2.93 3.14
CA ASP A 114 8.41 -4.30 3.32
C ASP A 114 7.31 -5.27 3.76
N MET A 115 6.39 -4.81 4.62
CA MET A 115 5.26 -5.59 5.12
C MET A 115 4.42 -6.21 3.99
N ALA A 116 4.24 -5.46 2.91
CA ALA A 116 3.50 -5.88 1.74
C ALA A 116 4.40 -6.54 0.69
N MET A 117 5.56 -5.95 0.44
CA MET A 117 6.42 -6.35 -0.67
C MET A 117 7.03 -7.73 -0.45
N GLN A 118 7.46 -8.07 0.77
CA GLN A 118 8.00 -9.39 1.08
C GLN A 118 6.99 -10.51 0.78
N LEU A 119 5.72 -10.32 1.16
CA LEU A 119 4.65 -11.28 0.83
C LEU A 119 4.43 -11.34 -0.68
N LEU A 120 4.35 -10.19 -1.32
CA LEU A 120 4.10 -10.08 -2.75
C LEU A 120 5.16 -10.80 -3.58
N GLY A 121 6.45 -10.69 -3.20
CA GLY A 121 7.52 -11.40 -3.86
C GLY A 121 7.39 -12.92 -3.80
N ASN A 122 6.99 -13.47 -2.64
CA ASN A 122 6.73 -14.90 -2.50
C ASN A 122 5.47 -15.34 -3.26
N LEU A 123 4.41 -14.52 -3.26
CA LEU A 123 3.18 -14.80 -4.01
C LEU A 123 3.41 -14.78 -5.53
N PHE A 124 4.20 -13.83 -6.04
CA PHE A 124 4.55 -13.78 -7.46
C PHE A 124 5.34 -15.02 -7.88
N GLU A 125 6.38 -15.39 -7.15
CA GLU A 125 7.16 -16.60 -7.43
C GLU A 125 6.26 -17.84 -7.50
N TYR A 126 5.35 -18.00 -6.52
CA TYR A 126 4.41 -19.12 -6.47
C TYR A 126 3.46 -19.15 -7.68
N VAL A 127 2.81 -18.02 -8.01
CA VAL A 127 1.86 -17.95 -9.13
C VAL A 127 2.58 -18.18 -10.46
N LEU A 128 3.75 -17.57 -10.66
CA LEU A 128 4.54 -17.71 -11.88
C LEU A 128 5.07 -19.13 -12.08
N GLU A 129 5.46 -19.81 -11.00
CA GLU A 129 5.87 -21.22 -11.05
C GLU A 129 4.69 -22.12 -11.46
N ARG A 130 3.53 -21.94 -10.83
CA ARG A 130 2.31 -22.70 -11.14
C ARG A 130 1.82 -22.49 -12.58
N GLU A 131 1.93 -21.27 -13.10
CA GLU A 131 1.52 -20.91 -14.46
C GLU A 131 2.61 -21.15 -15.51
N ASN A 132 3.82 -21.57 -15.10
CA ASN A 132 5.01 -21.67 -15.96
C ASN A 132 5.29 -20.39 -16.77
N ARG A 133 5.17 -19.23 -16.12
CA ARG A 133 5.36 -17.90 -16.74
C ARG A 133 6.61 -17.21 -16.19
N PHE A 134 7.02 -16.14 -16.86
CA PHE A 134 8.07 -15.23 -16.42
C PHE A 134 7.49 -13.82 -16.28
N LEU A 135 8.08 -13.03 -15.39
CA LEU A 135 7.72 -11.64 -15.16
C LEU A 135 8.96 -10.77 -15.17
N ASN A 136 9.00 -9.78 -16.05
CA ASN A 136 10.01 -8.73 -16.01
C ASN A 136 9.37 -7.48 -15.42
N ILE A 137 9.80 -7.08 -14.24
CA ILE A 137 9.29 -5.91 -13.53
C ILE A 137 10.14 -4.72 -13.95
N ILE A 138 9.50 -3.68 -14.47
CA ILE A 138 10.11 -2.38 -14.72
C ILE A 138 9.57 -1.36 -13.73
N GLY A 139 10.45 -0.55 -13.15
CA GLY A 139 10.08 0.50 -12.20
C GLY A 139 10.98 1.71 -12.30
N ALA A 140 10.50 2.84 -11.79
CA ALA A 140 11.29 4.03 -11.55
C ALA A 140 11.21 4.35 -10.05
N THR A 141 12.32 4.77 -9.45
CA THR A 141 12.35 5.17 -8.04
C THR A 141 13.21 6.39 -7.76
N SER A 142 12.85 7.10 -6.69
CA SER A 142 13.68 8.09 -6.01
C SER A 142 14.39 7.52 -4.77
N GLY A 143 14.18 6.22 -4.43
CA GLY A 143 14.86 5.53 -3.34
C GLY A 143 14.02 4.41 -2.70
N ASP A 144 13.15 4.77 -1.75
CA ASP A 144 12.46 3.81 -0.85
C ASP A 144 11.70 2.71 -1.59
N THR A 145 10.93 3.07 -2.61
CA THR A 145 10.04 2.12 -3.31
C THR A 145 10.84 1.10 -4.11
N GLY A 146 11.96 1.52 -4.72
CA GLY A 146 12.84 0.62 -5.46
C GLY A 146 13.51 -0.37 -4.52
N SER A 147 14.05 0.11 -3.39
CA SER A 147 14.64 -0.75 -2.35
C SER A 147 13.67 -1.85 -1.92
N ALA A 148 12.45 -1.49 -1.50
CA ALA A 148 11.46 -2.47 -1.03
C ALA A 148 11.08 -3.49 -2.13
N ALA A 149 11.05 -3.08 -3.39
CA ALA A 149 10.79 -3.99 -4.51
C ALA A 149 11.95 -4.95 -4.77
N GLU A 150 13.18 -4.43 -4.82
CA GLU A 150 14.36 -5.25 -5.07
C GLU A 150 14.58 -6.27 -3.95
N TYR A 151 14.48 -5.87 -2.67
CA TYR A 151 14.65 -6.81 -1.57
C TYR A 151 13.54 -7.87 -1.48
N ALA A 152 12.33 -7.56 -1.93
CA ALA A 152 11.25 -8.54 -1.99
C ALA A 152 11.44 -9.57 -3.12
N LEU A 153 12.03 -9.14 -4.24
CA LEU A 153 12.08 -9.89 -5.48
C LEU A 153 13.46 -10.47 -5.78
N ARG A 154 14.49 -10.07 -5.03
CA ARG A 154 15.84 -10.64 -5.15
C ARG A 154 15.80 -12.15 -4.93
N GLY A 155 16.49 -12.88 -5.80
CA GLY A 155 16.56 -14.34 -5.77
C GLY A 155 15.27 -15.07 -6.09
N LYS A 156 14.16 -14.37 -6.38
CA LYS A 156 12.90 -15.02 -6.77
C LYS A 156 13.01 -15.59 -8.17
N LYS A 157 12.62 -16.86 -8.32
CA LYS A 157 12.61 -17.54 -9.62
C LYS A 157 11.57 -16.90 -10.53
N ARG A 158 11.87 -16.89 -11.83
CA ARG A 158 10.97 -16.42 -12.90
C ARG A 158 10.60 -14.94 -12.83
N VAL A 159 11.30 -14.17 -11.98
CA VAL A 159 11.11 -12.73 -11.83
C VAL A 159 12.45 -12.04 -12.06
N ASN A 160 12.47 -11.03 -12.92
CA ASN A 160 13.56 -10.06 -12.97
C ASN A 160 13.04 -8.68 -12.60
N VAL A 161 13.90 -7.83 -12.03
CA VAL A 161 13.58 -6.45 -11.67
C VAL A 161 14.56 -5.51 -12.36
N PHE A 162 14.03 -4.60 -13.17
CA PHE A 162 14.74 -3.52 -13.82
C PHE A 162 14.30 -2.22 -13.17
N MET A 163 15.15 -1.65 -12.32
CA MET A 163 14.83 -0.45 -11.55
C MET A 163 15.62 0.74 -12.06
N LEU A 164 14.90 1.72 -12.60
CA LEU A 164 15.46 2.98 -13.06
C LEU A 164 15.54 3.95 -11.88
N SER A 165 16.69 4.58 -11.71
CA SER A 165 16.88 5.64 -10.72
C SER A 165 17.77 6.75 -11.27
N PRO A 166 17.53 8.01 -10.86
CA PRO A 166 18.31 9.14 -11.35
C PRO A 166 19.74 9.11 -10.78
N TYR A 167 20.74 9.10 -11.67
CA TYR A 167 22.15 9.01 -11.33
C TYR A 167 22.58 10.17 -10.42
N GLY A 168 23.03 9.82 -9.20
CA GLY A 168 23.54 10.77 -8.22
C GLY A 168 22.47 11.62 -7.52
N LYS A 169 21.18 11.26 -7.60
CA LYS A 169 20.07 12.02 -7.00
C LYS A 169 19.33 11.29 -5.87
N MET A 170 19.72 10.06 -5.55
CA MET A 170 19.21 9.33 -4.38
C MET A 170 20.12 9.55 -3.16
N SER A 171 19.54 9.46 -1.95
CA SER A 171 20.34 9.47 -0.72
C SER A 171 21.35 8.32 -0.70
N ASP A 172 22.45 8.50 0.03
CA ASP A 172 23.51 7.49 0.11
C ASP A 172 22.99 6.17 0.67
N PHE A 173 22.10 6.22 1.66
CA PHE A 173 21.50 5.04 2.27
C PHE A 173 20.65 4.23 1.27
N GLN A 174 19.69 4.87 0.60
CA GLN A 174 18.82 4.20 -0.38
C GLN A 174 19.61 3.68 -1.58
N ARG A 175 20.59 4.46 -2.06
CA ARG A 175 21.47 4.04 -3.15
C ARG A 175 22.29 2.82 -2.77
N ALA A 176 22.83 2.79 -1.55
CA ALA A 176 23.58 1.63 -1.04
C ALA A 176 22.68 0.40 -0.91
N GLN A 177 21.46 0.54 -0.40
CA GLN A 177 20.50 -0.56 -0.31
C GLN A 177 20.29 -1.24 -1.67
N MET A 178 20.00 -0.47 -2.71
CA MET A 178 19.74 -0.98 -4.06
C MET A 178 21.01 -1.47 -4.77
N TYR A 179 22.03 -0.62 -4.90
CA TYR A 179 23.16 -0.87 -5.80
C TYR A 179 24.16 -1.91 -5.25
N SER A 180 24.06 -2.24 -3.96
CA SER A 180 24.87 -3.28 -3.33
C SER A 180 24.40 -4.70 -3.65
N LEU A 181 23.15 -4.87 -4.10
CA LEU A 181 22.57 -6.18 -4.39
C LEU A 181 23.36 -6.91 -5.51
N LYS A 182 23.64 -8.20 -5.28
CA LYS A 182 24.42 -9.05 -6.18
C LYS A 182 23.59 -10.13 -6.88
N ASP A 183 22.30 -10.19 -6.56
CA ASP A 183 21.37 -11.16 -7.11
C ASP A 183 21.23 -10.98 -8.63
N ASN A 184 21.42 -12.06 -9.38
CA ASN A 184 21.45 -12.04 -10.86
C ASN A 184 20.14 -11.56 -11.51
N ASN A 185 19.04 -11.55 -10.76
CA ASN A 185 17.73 -11.14 -11.27
C ASN A 185 17.40 -9.66 -10.96
N ILE A 186 18.32 -8.91 -10.34
CA ILE A 186 18.16 -7.49 -10.02
C ILE A 186 19.07 -6.65 -10.91
N PHE A 187 18.45 -5.73 -11.65
CA PHE A 187 19.10 -4.85 -12.61
C PHE A 187 18.86 -3.39 -12.22
N ASN A 188 19.86 -2.80 -11.57
CA ASN A 188 19.87 -1.38 -11.22
C ASN A 188 20.37 -0.54 -12.41
N ILE A 189 19.51 0.35 -12.93
CA ILE A 189 19.77 1.19 -14.10
C ILE A 189 19.84 2.65 -13.67
N ALA A 190 21.05 3.19 -13.56
CA ALA A 190 21.27 4.58 -13.21
C ALA A 190 21.12 5.48 -14.45
N VAL A 191 20.01 6.22 -14.53
CA VAL A 191 19.67 7.10 -15.65
C VAL A 191 20.33 8.46 -15.46
N LYS A 192 21.07 8.94 -16.46
CA LYS A 192 21.62 10.30 -16.47
C LYS A 192 20.51 11.31 -16.78
N GLY A 193 19.76 11.67 -15.74
CA GLY A 193 18.61 12.56 -15.80
C GLY A 193 17.98 12.78 -14.42
N MET A 194 16.79 13.33 -14.41
CA MET A 194 15.94 13.50 -13.24
C MET A 194 15.04 12.28 -13.02
N PHE A 195 14.32 12.27 -11.89
CA PHE A 195 13.37 11.21 -11.61
C PHE A 195 12.24 11.14 -12.65
N ASP A 196 11.77 12.29 -13.14
CA ASP A 196 10.75 12.37 -14.17
C ASP A 196 11.18 11.68 -15.47
N ASP A 197 12.44 11.81 -15.87
CA ASP A 197 12.99 11.08 -17.03
C ASP A 197 12.90 9.56 -16.85
N CYS A 198 13.18 9.08 -15.63
CA CYS A 198 13.02 7.66 -15.31
C CYS A 198 11.55 7.23 -15.43
N GLN A 199 10.62 8.05 -14.94
CA GLN A 199 9.19 7.78 -15.05
C GLN A 199 8.72 7.78 -16.50
N ASP A 200 9.21 8.70 -17.33
CA ASP A 200 8.82 8.81 -18.73
C ASP A 200 9.32 7.62 -19.56
N ILE A 201 10.52 7.11 -19.28
CA ILE A 201 10.99 5.84 -19.88
C ILE A 201 10.06 4.69 -19.49
N VAL A 202 9.70 4.57 -18.21
CA VAL A 202 8.77 3.52 -17.76
C VAL A 202 7.41 3.67 -18.43
N LYS A 203 6.86 4.88 -18.54
CA LYS A 203 5.58 5.14 -19.23
C LYS A 203 5.65 4.77 -20.71
N ALA A 204 6.74 5.12 -21.40
CA ALA A 204 6.95 4.78 -22.80
C ALA A 204 6.94 3.26 -23.01
N LEU A 205 7.69 2.51 -22.18
CA LEU A 205 7.70 1.04 -22.20
C LEU A 205 6.33 0.45 -21.85
N GLN A 206 5.58 1.10 -20.95
CA GLN A 206 4.23 0.68 -20.60
C GLN A 206 3.20 0.92 -21.72
N ASN A 207 3.42 1.90 -22.59
CA ASN A 207 2.56 2.18 -23.74
C ASN A 207 2.92 1.34 -24.97
N ASP A 208 4.11 0.72 -25.00
CA ASP A 208 4.49 -0.24 -26.04
C ASP A 208 3.90 -1.64 -25.75
N HIS A 209 2.70 -1.89 -26.27
CA HIS A 209 2.00 -3.16 -26.08
C HIS A 209 2.77 -4.37 -26.65
N ALA A 210 3.47 -4.19 -27.78
CA ALA A 210 4.23 -5.28 -28.40
C ALA A 210 5.45 -5.64 -27.54
N PHE A 211 6.18 -4.64 -27.07
CA PHE A 211 7.33 -4.84 -26.17
C PHE A 211 6.89 -5.49 -24.84
N LYS A 212 5.80 -5.00 -24.23
CA LYS A 212 5.26 -5.61 -23.00
C LYS A 212 4.90 -7.08 -23.19
N ALA A 213 4.21 -7.41 -24.29
CA ALA A 213 3.81 -8.78 -24.57
C ALA A 213 5.03 -9.68 -24.80
N HIS A 214 5.99 -9.22 -25.60
CA HIS A 214 7.20 -9.97 -25.95
C HIS A 214 8.07 -10.26 -24.72
N TYR A 215 8.29 -9.26 -23.85
CA TYR A 215 9.15 -9.39 -22.69
C TYR A 215 8.38 -9.69 -21.39
N HIS A 216 7.09 -9.98 -21.45
CA HIS A 216 6.26 -10.18 -20.24
C HIS A 216 6.45 -9.06 -19.20
N LEU A 217 6.49 -7.83 -19.69
CA LEU A 217 6.81 -6.65 -18.89
C LEU A 217 5.61 -6.23 -18.04
N SER A 218 5.84 -6.00 -16.75
CA SER A 218 4.85 -5.47 -15.82
C SER A 218 5.46 -4.42 -14.90
N THR A 219 4.62 -3.70 -14.17
CA THR A 219 5.05 -2.80 -13.09
C THR A 219 4.61 -3.36 -11.75
N VAL A 220 5.43 -3.19 -10.72
CA VAL A 220 4.97 -3.36 -9.34
C VAL A 220 4.71 -1.98 -8.77
N ASN A 221 3.44 -1.66 -8.63
CA ASN A 221 2.97 -0.33 -8.26
C ASN A 221 2.15 -0.37 -6.96
N SER A 222 1.78 0.82 -6.45
CA SER A 222 1.01 1.01 -5.20
C SER A 222 -0.41 0.49 -5.25
N ILE A 223 -0.93 0.16 -6.43
CA ILE A 223 -2.32 -0.26 -6.62
C ILE A 223 -2.49 -1.78 -6.61
N ASN A 224 -1.42 -2.57 -6.61
CA ASN A 224 -1.52 -4.02 -6.58
C ASN A 224 -2.35 -4.50 -5.38
N TRP A 225 -3.38 -5.31 -5.63
CA TRP A 225 -4.31 -5.73 -4.57
C TRP A 225 -3.64 -6.56 -3.47
N GLY A 226 -2.65 -7.40 -3.81
CA GLY A 226 -1.89 -8.17 -2.82
C GLY A 226 -1.18 -7.29 -1.79
N ARG A 227 -0.76 -6.08 -2.17
CA ARG A 227 -0.17 -5.11 -1.23
C ARG A 227 -1.19 -4.61 -0.21
N ILE A 228 -2.41 -4.31 -0.65
CA ILE A 228 -3.47 -3.81 0.23
C ILE A 228 -3.87 -4.90 1.22
N VAL A 229 -4.05 -6.14 0.77
CA VAL A 229 -4.40 -7.27 1.66
C VAL A 229 -3.33 -7.51 2.72
N ALA A 230 -2.04 -7.49 2.35
CA ALA A 230 -0.96 -7.65 3.30
C ALA A 230 -0.98 -6.58 4.41
N GLN A 231 -1.40 -5.37 4.04
CA GLN A 231 -1.48 -4.23 4.96
C GLN A 231 -2.63 -4.33 5.96
N VAL A 232 -3.71 -5.06 5.63
CA VAL A 232 -4.84 -5.27 6.56
C VAL A 232 -4.37 -5.96 7.86
N VAL A 233 -3.37 -6.84 7.76
CA VAL A 233 -2.91 -7.68 8.87
C VAL A 233 -2.41 -6.85 10.06
N TYR A 234 -1.60 -5.82 9.81
CA TYR A 234 -1.04 -5.03 10.91
C TYR A 234 -2.09 -4.15 11.59
N TYR A 235 -3.19 -3.77 10.93
CA TYR A 235 -4.30 -3.12 11.64
C TYR A 235 -4.90 -4.01 12.72
N PHE A 236 -5.10 -5.30 12.43
CA PHE A 236 -5.54 -6.27 13.44
C PHE A 236 -4.46 -6.47 14.51
N LYS A 237 -3.18 -6.61 14.11
CA LYS A 237 -2.09 -6.84 15.07
C LYS A 237 -1.90 -5.66 16.01
N GLY A 238 -1.83 -4.44 15.47
CA GLY A 238 -1.75 -3.19 16.21
C GLY A 238 -2.96 -2.97 17.12
N TYR A 239 -4.17 -3.29 16.66
CA TYR A 239 -5.38 -3.25 17.51
C TYR A 239 -5.26 -4.19 18.72
N PHE A 240 -4.85 -5.44 18.50
CA PHE A 240 -4.70 -6.41 19.60
C PHE A 240 -3.58 -6.02 20.57
N ALA A 241 -2.49 -5.43 20.07
CA ALA A 241 -1.42 -4.92 20.92
C ALA A 241 -1.81 -3.66 21.70
N ALA A 242 -2.69 -2.82 21.15
CA ALA A 242 -3.17 -1.58 21.75
C ALA A 242 -4.32 -1.75 22.76
N THR A 243 -4.91 -2.95 22.87
CA THR A 243 -6.12 -3.19 23.67
C THR A 243 -5.96 -4.41 24.56
N SER A 244 -6.65 -4.44 25.70
CA SER A 244 -6.77 -5.62 26.54
C SER A 244 -8.02 -6.45 26.21
N THR A 245 -9.07 -5.83 25.67
CA THR A 245 -10.33 -6.51 25.34
C THR A 245 -10.89 -6.07 23.98
N ASN A 246 -11.86 -6.83 23.45
CA ASN A 246 -12.44 -6.57 22.12
C ASN A 246 -13.55 -5.50 22.12
N GLU A 247 -13.95 -5.01 23.30
CA GLU A 247 -14.94 -3.94 23.47
C GLU A 247 -14.34 -2.55 23.32
N GLN A 248 -13.01 -2.44 23.44
CA GLN A 248 -12.29 -1.19 23.25
C GLN A 248 -12.27 -0.78 21.78
N LYS A 249 -12.01 0.50 21.52
CA LYS A 249 -11.82 1.01 20.16
C LYS A 249 -10.48 1.71 20.04
N VAL A 250 -9.86 1.58 18.87
CA VAL A 250 -8.58 2.22 18.55
C VAL A 250 -8.77 3.18 17.38
N SER A 251 -8.12 4.34 17.42
CA SER A 251 -8.00 5.21 16.25
C SER A 251 -6.61 5.07 15.66
N PHE A 252 -6.51 5.03 14.33
CA PHE A 252 -5.24 4.93 13.63
C PHE A 252 -4.95 6.24 12.89
N CYS A 253 -3.78 6.83 13.13
CA CYS A 253 -3.27 7.97 12.37
C CYS A 253 -2.23 7.50 11.36
N VAL A 254 -2.46 7.77 10.08
CA VAL A 254 -1.72 7.16 8.98
C VAL A 254 -1.10 8.26 8.11
N PRO A 255 0.24 8.42 8.13
CA PRO A 255 0.95 9.24 7.15
C PRO A 255 0.68 8.71 5.73
N SER A 256 -0.04 9.49 4.94
CA SER A 256 -0.71 9.01 3.73
C SER A 256 -0.27 9.79 2.49
N GLY A 257 0.20 9.04 1.48
CA GLY A 257 0.37 9.52 0.10
C GLY A 257 -0.65 8.86 -0.84
N ASN A 258 -0.28 7.70 -1.41
CA ASN A 258 -1.12 6.95 -2.35
C ASN A 258 -2.36 6.25 -1.78
N PHE A 259 -2.75 6.56 -0.53
CA PHE A 259 -3.94 6.05 0.16
C PHE A 259 -4.01 4.52 0.42
N GLY A 260 -2.99 3.74 0.05
CA GLY A 260 -3.04 2.27 0.18
C GLY A 260 -3.09 1.78 1.64
N ASN A 261 -2.26 2.40 2.51
CA ASN A 261 -2.18 2.03 3.92
C ASN A 261 -3.52 2.27 4.63
N VAL A 262 -4.01 3.51 4.61
CA VAL A 262 -5.28 3.85 5.27
C VAL A 262 -6.49 3.15 4.63
N LEU A 263 -6.44 2.83 3.33
CA LEU A 263 -7.45 1.96 2.71
C LEU A 263 -7.46 0.57 3.35
N ALA A 264 -6.31 -0.01 3.67
CA ALA A 264 -6.27 -1.28 4.38
C ALA A 264 -6.88 -1.19 5.79
N GLY A 265 -6.74 -0.04 6.46
CA GLY A 265 -7.44 0.25 7.71
C GLY A 265 -8.96 0.35 7.55
N HIS A 266 -9.43 0.97 6.47
CA HIS A 266 -10.85 0.99 6.08
C HIS A 266 -11.40 -0.40 5.79
N ILE A 267 -10.62 -1.24 5.12
CA ILE A 267 -10.96 -2.64 4.89
C ILE A 267 -11.04 -3.37 6.23
N ALA A 268 -10.04 -3.25 7.12
CA ALA A 268 -10.05 -3.89 8.43
C ALA A 268 -11.28 -3.48 9.26
N ARG A 269 -11.63 -2.19 9.26
CA ARG A 269 -12.85 -1.67 9.89
C ARG A 269 -14.11 -2.28 9.28
N SER A 270 -14.17 -2.34 7.95
CA SER A 270 -15.30 -2.92 7.20
C SER A 270 -15.43 -4.43 7.42
N MET A 271 -14.33 -5.12 7.73
CA MET A 271 -14.31 -6.53 8.11
C MET A 271 -14.84 -6.76 9.54
N GLY A 272 -14.97 -5.72 10.38
CA GLY A 272 -15.50 -5.82 11.75
C GLY A 272 -14.50 -5.46 12.85
N LEU A 273 -13.28 -5.03 12.51
CA LEU A 273 -12.31 -4.58 13.52
C LEU A 273 -12.82 -3.28 14.21
N PRO A 274 -12.83 -3.19 15.56
CA PRO A 274 -13.33 -2.03 16.31
C PRO A 274 -12.48 -0.75 16.18
N ILE A 275 -12.38 -0.20 14.98
CA ILE A 275 -11.69 1.06 14.69
C ILE A 275 -12.65 2.23 14.93
N HIS A 276 -12.25 3.16 15.81
CA HIS A 276 -13.01 4.40 16.06
C HIS A 276 -12.84 5.40 14.91
N ARG A 277 -11.60 5.80 14.61
CA ARG A 277 -11.29 6.73 13.51
C ARG A 277 -10.10 6.26 12.68
N LEU A 278 -10.15 6.61 11.39
CA LEU A 278 -9.04 6.52 10.45
C LEU A 278 -8.60 7.95 10.10
N ILE A 279 -7.48 8.38 10.65
CA ILE A 279 -6.97 9.74 10.50
C ILE A 279 -5.93 9.75 9.38
N VAL A 280 -6.21 10.47 8.32
CA VAL A 280 -5.34 10.65 7.15
C VAL A 280 -4.41 11.83 7.41
N ALA A 281 -3.16 11.56 7.77
CA ALA A 281 -2.15 12.59 7.96
C ALA A 281 -1.43 12.86 6.63
N THR A 282 -1.51 14.09 6.14
CA THR A 282 -0.84 14.56 4.92
C THR A 282 0.28 15.53 5.25
N ASN A 283 1.23 15.67 4.32
CA ASN A 283 2.18 16.77 4.34
C ASN A 283 1.59 17.97 3.59
N GLU A 284 2.43 18.86 3.08
CA GLU A 284 2.02 20.04 2.32
C GLU A 284 1.23 19.70 1.04
N ASN A 285 1.38 18.47 0.51
CA ASN A 285 0.60 17.93 -0.59
C ASN A 285 -0.74 17.39 -0.06
N ASP A 286 -1.72 18.28 0.04
CA ASP A 286 -2.86 18.12 0.91
C ASP A 286 -4.17 17.72 0.21
N VAL A 287 -4.11 17.15 -0.99
CA VAL A 287 -5.28 16.76 -1.78
C VAL A 287 -6.27 15.86 -1.02
N LEU A 288 -5.75 14.94 -0.19
CA LEU A 288 -6.58 14.09 0.66
C LEU A 288 -7.16 14.86 1.84
N ASN A 289 -6.37 15.74 2.47
CA ASN A 289 -6.86 16.58 3.55
C ASN A 289 -7.94 17.56 3.08
N GLU A 290 -7.83 18.11 1.87
CA GLU A 290 -8.92 18.88 1.24
C GLU A 290 -10.18 17.99 1.12
N PHE A 291 -10.07 16.82 0.48
CA PHE A 291 -11.21 15.94 0.28
C PHE A 291 -11.92 15.52 1.59
N PHE A 292 -11.18 15.08 2.61
CA PHE A 292 -11.81 14.61 3.86
C PHE A 292 -12.45 15.73 4.69
N ASN A 293 -12.07 16.99 4.45
CA ASN A 293 -12.64 18.16 5.13
C ASN A 293 -13.75 18.86 4.32
N THR A 294 -13.70 18.81 2.98
CA THR A 294 -14.63 19.57 2.11
C THR A 294 -15.43 18.72 1.13
N GLY A 295 -15.01 17.47 0.88
CA GLY A 295 -15.55 16.60 -0.16
C GLY A 295 -15.02 16.91 -1.56
N HIS A 296 -14.19 17.95 -1.72
CA HIS A 296 -13.60 18.30 -3.00
C HIS A 296 -12.32 17.51 -3.24
N TYR A 297 -12.25 16.80 -4.36
CA TYR A 297 -11.02 16.13 -4.80
C TYR A 297 -10.49 16.80 -6.05
N ARG A 298 -9.37 17.51 -5.91
CA ARG A 298 -8.69 18.19 -7.03
C ARG A 298 -7.20 17.83 -7.03
N PRO A 299 -6.77 16.87 -7.85
CA PRO A 299 -5.35 16.58 -8.00
C PRO A 299 -4.55 17.82 -8.38
N ARG A 300 -3.34 17.92 -7.85
CA ARG A 300 -2.40 19.00 -8.19
C ARG A 300 -1.57 18.59 -9.41
N ASP A 301 -1.24 19.55 -10.26
CA ASP A 301 -0.22 19.33 -11.28
C ASP A 301 1.19 19.33 -10.65
N ALA A 302 2.22 19.07 -11.46
CA ALA A 302 3.61 19.02 -10.99
C ALA A 302 4.08 20.38 -10.43
N ALA A 303 3.59 21.51 -10.96
CA ALA A 303 3.98 22.84 -10.49
C ALA A 303 3.40 23.16 -9.10
N HIS A 304 2.30 22.50 -8.73
CA HIS A 304 1.62 22.64 -7.45
C HIS A 304 1.82 21.42 -6.52
N THR A 305 2.80 20.57 -6.83
CA THR A 305 3.24 19.47 -5.98
C THR A 305 4.55 19.86 -5.31
N PHE A 306 4.54 19.99 -3.99
CA PHE A 306 5.69 20.46 -3.22
C PHE A 306 6.65 19.32 -2.95
N VAL A 307 7.94 19.60 -3.06
CA VAL A 307 9.00 18.73 -2.52
C VAL A 307 9.11 18.99 -1.02
N THR A 308 8.91 17.96 -0.21
CA THR A 308 8.86 18.09 1.25
C THR A 308 9.92 17.22 1.94
N SER A 309 10.00 17.34 3.27
CA SER A 309 10.83 16.43 4.09
C SER A 309 10.22 15.05 4.33
N SER A 310 9.04 14.76 3.76
CA SER A 310 8.42 13.44 3.75
C SER A 310 8.12 12.98 2.31
N PRO A 311 9.15 12.81 1.46
CA PRO A 311 9.00 12.70 0.00
C PRO A 311 8.20 11.48 -0.47
N SER A 312 8.12 10.42 0.34
CA SER A 312 7.25 9.26 0.08
C SER A 312 5.74 9.62 0.08
N MET A 313 5.37 10.80 0.57
CA MET A 313 4.01 11.34 0.64
C MET A 313 3.76 12.49 -0.33
N ASP A 314 4.76 12.93 -1.13
CA ASP A 314 4.63 14.02 -2.11
C ASP A 314 3.83 13.56 -3.33
N ILE A 315 2.53 13.35 -3.10
CA ILE A 315 1.59 12.74 -4.04
C ILE A 315 0.46 13.71 -4.32
N SER A 316 0.29 14.04 -5.60
CA SER A 316 -0.77 14.94 -6.05
C SER A 316 -2.06 14.23 -6.44
N LYS A 317 -1.99 12.94 -6.78
CA LYS A 317 -3.11 12.08 -7.13
C LYS A 317 -2.98 10.75 -6.39
N ALA A 318 -3.78 10.57 -5.35
CA ALA A 318 -3.71 9.38 -4.51
C ALA A 318 -4.27 8.16 -5.24
N SER A 319 -3.40 7.22 -5.63
CA SER A 319 -3.80 6.13 -6.53
C SER A 319 -4.91 5.24 -5.97
N ASN A 320 -4.84 4.83 -4.70
CA ASN A 320 -5.81 3.91 -4.11
C ASN A 320 -7.09 4.58 -3.61
N PHE A 321 -7.17 5.91 -3.70
CA PHE A 321 -8.36 6.65 -3.30
C PHE A 321 -9.60 6.25 -4.13
N GLU A 322 -9.40 5.81 -5.38
CA GLU A 322 -10.47 5.26 -6.24
C GLU A 322 -11.24 4.11 -5.59
N ARG A 323 -10.56 3.22 -4.84
CA ARG A 323 -11.22 2.11 -4.15
C ARG A 323 -12.14 2.59 -3.03
N PHE A 324 -11.72 3.62 -2.28
CA PHE A 324 -12.59 4.19 -1.25
C PHE A 324 -13.77 4.95 -1.87
N VAL A 325 -13.57 5.69 -2.95
CA VAL A 325 -14.69 6.38 -3.63
C VAL A 325 -15.69 5.38 -4.20
N TYR A 326 -15.24 4.22 -4.68
CA TYR A 326 -16.13 3.13 -5.08
C TYR A 326 -17.00 2.62 -3.92
N ASP A 327 -16.41 2.39 -2.74
CA ASP A 327 -17.17 2.01 -1.54
C ASP A 327 -18.13 3.13 -1.10
N LEU A 328 -17.66 4.40 -1.16
CA LEU A 328 -18.43 5.57 -0.79
C LEU A 328 -19.69 5.73 -1.65
N LEU A 329 -19.57 5.47 -2.96
CA LEU A 329 -20.63 5.51 -3.96
C LEU A 329 -21.44 4.19 -4.03
N ASP A 330 -21.44 3.40 -2.96
CA ASP A 330 -22.24 2.18 -2.84
C ASP A 330 -21.99 1.20 -4.00
N HIS A 331 -20.73 1.10 -4.42
CA HIS A 331 -20.24 0.22 -5.49
C HIS A 331 -20.75 0.56 -6.91
N ASP A 332 -21.19 1.81 -7.16
CA ASP A 332 -21.55 2.29 -8.50
C ASP A 332 -20.30 2.61 -9.35
N GLY A 333 -19.83 1.60 -10.08
CA GLY A 333 -18.66 1.74 -10.96
C GLY A 333 -18.87 2.70 -12.12
N SER A 334 -20.12 2.92 -12.56
CA SER A 334 -20.41 3.88 -13.63
C SER A 334 -20.23 5.32 -13.15
N HIS A 335 -20.58 5.59 -11.89
CA HIS A 335 -20.37 6.88 -11.27
C HIS A 335 -18.88 7.12 -11.02
N VAL A 336 -18.15 6.14 -10.48
CA VAL A 336 -16.68 6.22 -10.34
C VAL A 336 -16.02 6.54 -11.69
N GLN A 337 -16.41 5.86 -12.77
CA GLN A 337 -15.85 6.12 -14.09
C GLN A 337 -16.06 7.58 -14.54
N LYS A 338 -17.25 8.15 -14.33
CA LYS A 338 -17.53 9.57 -14.66
C LYS A 338 -16.65 10.53 -13.86
N LEU A 339 -16.48 10.29 -12.55
CA LEU A 339 -15.61 11.11 -11.71
C LEU A 339 -14.15 11.04 -12.16
N TRP A 340 -13.66 9.85 -12.53
CA TRP A 340 -12.29 9.68 -13.01
C TRP A 340 -12.06 10.23 -14.42
N GLN A 341 -13.09 10.30 -15.26
CA GLN A 341 -13.02 11.05 -16.53
C GLN A 341 -12.82 12.55 -16.29
N GLN A 342 -13.49 13.14 -15.29
CA GLN A 342 -13.25 14.54 -14.91
C GLN A 342 -11.81 14.75 -14.43
N VAL A 343 -11.32 13.86 -13.57
CA VAL A 343 -9.92 13.88 -13.12
C VAL A 343 -8.93 13.77 -14.29
N ALA A 344 -9.20 12.89 -15.26
CA ALA A 344 -8.36 12.73 -16.44
C ALA A 344 -8.36 13.96 -17.35
N ALA A 345 -9.46 14.71 -17.37
CA ALA A 345 -9.57 15.99 -18.09
C ALA A 345 -8.90 17.18 -17.36
N GLY A 346 -8.24 16.94 -16.22
CA GLY A 346 -7.59 17.97 -15.42
C GLY A 346 -8.53 18.69 -14.45
N ASN A 347 -9.79 18.27 -14.36
CA ASN A 347 -10.74 18.79 -13.39
C ASN A 347 -10.64 18.02 -12.06
N GLY A 348 -11.37 18.49 -11.04
CA GLY A 348 -11.67 17.72 -9.83
C GLY A 348 -13.09 17.19 -9.84
N PHE A 349 -13.55 16.75 -8.68
CA PHE A 349 -14.96 16.50 -8.42
C PHE A 349 -15.35 16.93 -7.00
N ASP A 350 -16.65 17.08 -6.77
CA ASP A 350 -17.25 17.51 -5.51
C ASP A 350 -18.19 16.42 -4.98
N LEU A 351 -17.86 15.87 -3.81
CA LEU A 351 -18.67 14.96 -3.01
C LEU A 351 -18.95 15.54 -1.60
N SER A 352 -19.04 16.87 -1.48
CA SER A 352 -19.35 17.59 -0.23
C SER A 352 -20.64 17.08 0.44
N HIS A 353 -21.65 16.74 -0.36
CA HIS A 353 -22.90 16.15 0.11
C HIS A 353 -22.71 14.78 0.80
N MET A 354 -21.57 14.12 0.63
CA MET A 354 -21.24 12.82 1.26
C MET A 354 -20.35 12.97 2.51
N LEU A 355 -19.95 14.18 2.91
CA LEU A 355 -19.05 14.40 4.05
C LEU A 355 -19.53 13.75 5.34
N ASN A 356 -20.83 13.80 5.62
CA ASN A 356 -21.39 13.15 6.81
C ASN A 356 -21.17 11.63 6.79
N LYS A 357 -21.38 11.00 5.62
CA LYS A 357 -21.10 9.56 5.41
C LYS A 357 -19.60 9.27 5.59
N ILE A 358 -18.73 10.09 5.00
CA ILE A 358 -17.27 9.95 5.12
C ILE A 358 -16.81 9.99 6.59
N GLN A 359 -17.24 11.01 7.33
CA GLN A 359 -16.75 11.29 8.68
C GLN A 359 -17.39 10.41 9.75
N HIS A 360 -18.70 10.15 9.66
CA HIS A 360 -19.43 9.43 10.71
C HIS A 360 -19.65 7.95 10.39
N GLN A 361 -20.02 7.60 9.14
CA GLN A 361 -20.22 6.20 8.78
C GLN A 361 -18.88 5.49 8.57
N TYR A 362 -17.95 6.06 7.81
CA TYR A 362 -16.63 5.48 7.56
C TYR A 362 -15.58 5.85 8.61
N GLY A 363 -15.82 6.87 9.44
CA GLY A 363 -14.94 7.23 10.55
C GLY A 363 -13.65 7.94 10.12
N PHE A 364 -13.63 8.54 8.92
CA PHE A 364 -12.45 9.24 8.44
C PHE A 364 -12.32 10.64 9.04
N ALA A 365 -11.09 11.03 9.32
CA ALA A 365 -10.68 12.41 9.58
C ALA A 365 -9.37 12.68 8.84
N ALA A 366 -8.97 13.94 8.70
CA ALA A 366 -7.68 14.27 8.09
C ALA A 366 -7.01 15.46 8.77
N GLY A 367 -5.69 15.49 8.65
CA GLY A 367 -4.86 16.60 9.09
C GLY A 367 -3.70 16.83 8.14
N LYS A 368 -3.11 18.02 8.25
CA LYS A 368 -1.92 18.43 7.51
C LYS A 368 -0.81 18.82 8.48
N SER A 369 0.42 18.49 8.13
CA SER A 369 1.63 19.00 8.77
C SER A 369 2.52 19.71 7.76
N THR A 370 3.16 20.79 8.19
CA THR A 370 4.23 21.46 7.46
C THR A 370 5.61 20.90 7.85
N HIS A 371 6.65 21.27 7.12
CA HIS A 371 8.03 20.93 7.45
C HIS A 371 8.42 21.38 8.86
N ALA A 372 8.01 22.59 9.26
CA ALA A 372 8.26 23.12 10.59
C ALA A 372 7.55 22.27 11.67
N ASP A 373 6.27 21.92 11.46
CA ASP A 373 5.53 21.07 12.39
C ASP A 373 6.23 19.71 12.58
N ARG A 374 6.67 19.08 11.47
CA ARG A 374 7.35 17.77 11.53
C ARG A 374 8.67 17.84 12.28
N LEU A 375 9.50 18.87 12.04
CA LEU A 375 10.75 19.04 12.76
C LEU A 375 10.51 19.29 14.26
N GLN A 376 9.50 20.09 14.59
CA GLN A 376 9.11 20.33 15.98
C GLN A 376 8.64 19.04 16.65
N THR A 377 7.78 18.25 16.00
CA THR A 377 7.31 16.96 16.54
C THR A 377 8.46 15.98 16.74
N ILE A 378 9.40 15.87 15.78
CA ILE A 378 10.58 15.01 15.94
C ILE A 378 11.43 15.46 17.14
N ALA A 379 11.69 16.76 17.27
CA ALA A 379 12.46 17.30 18.38
C ALA A 379 11.77 17.08 19.74
N GLN A 380 10.44 17.25 19.78
CA GLN A 380 9.64 17.04 20.99
C GLN A 380 9.68 15.57 21.43
N VAL A 381 9.38 14.63 20.52
CA VAL A 381 9.40 13.19 20.82
C VAL A 381 10.80 12.75 21.27
N TYR A 382 11.86 13.25 20.62
CA TYR A 382 13.23 12.93 21.05
C TYR A 382 13.55 13.46 22.47
N GLN A 383 13.05 14.65 22.82
CA GLN A 383 13.28 15.23 24.16
C GLN A 383 12.49 14.54 25.26
N GLU A 384 11.24 14.18 24.99
CA GLU A 384 10.31 13.64 25.99
C GLU A 384 10.43 12.11 26.13
N ASP A 385 10.72 11.40 25.04
CA ASP A 385 10.73 9.94 24.97
C ASP A 385 12.12 9.33 24.69
N ASN A 386 13.12 10.14 24.30
CA ASN A 386 14.45 9.67 23.89
C ASN A 386 14.39 8.64 22.73
N GLU A 387 13.45 8.87 21.81
CA GLU A 387 13.11 8.03 20.64
C GLU A 387 13.39 8.70 19.30
#